data_AF-A0AAQ3Q2H7-F1
#
_entry.id   AF-A0AAQ3Q2H7-F1
#
_cell.length_a   1.000
_cell.length_b   1.000
_cell.length_c   1.000
_cell.angle_alpha   90.00
_cell.angle_beta   90.00
_cell.angle_gamma   90.00
#
_symmetry.space_group_name_H-M   'P 1'
#
loop_
_entity.id
_entity.type
_entity.pdbx_description
1 polymer ?
#
loop_
_entity_poly.entity_id
_entity_poly.type
_entity_poly.pdbx_seq_one_letter_code
_entity_poly.pdbx_strand_id
1 'polypeptide(L)'
;MEYEELEIIKSNWQCDNSSTNKIEGLSLNLTEIGKKVSAWVKKNIFPLEKELKIAKDELDEWNLVEDLNWKKLSNKRRRDLCKDFTEAEVWNVVNSLGMGKAPGPDGFNTEFCIRYWSILKDYIQSLQ
;
A
#
# COMPACT_ATOMS: atom_id res chain seq x y z
N MET A 1 -69.46 -31.02 -2.15
CA MET A 1 -68.82 -32.30 -2.49
C MET A 1 -67.30 -32.23 -2.41
N GLU A 2 -66.62 -31.22 -3.00
CA GLU A 2 -65.14 -31.14 -2.93
C GLU A 2 -64.55 -30.96 -1.51
N TYR A 3 -65.22 -30.23 -0.61
CA TYR A 3 -64.71 -29.98 0.75
C TYR A 3 -64.68 -31.24 1.63
N GLU A 4 -65.66 -32.13 1.44
CA GLU A 4 -65.76 -33.39 2.18
C GLU A 4 -64.69 -34.39 1.72
N GLU A 5 -64.39 -34.43 0.42
CA GLU A 5 -63.32 -35.27 -0.13
C GLU A 5 -61.93 -34.84 0.37
N LEU A 6 -61.68 -33.53 0.48
CA LEU A 6 -60.41 -33.01 1.01
C LEU A 6 -60.22 -33.35 2.49
N GLU A 7 -61.29 -33.30 3.30
CA GLU A 7 -61.25 -33.69 4.71
C GLU A 7 -61.08 -35.22 4.88
N ILE A 8 -61.71 -36.03 4.01
CA ILE A 8 -61.52 -37.49 3.99
C ILE A 8 -60.09 -37.87 3.61
N ILE A 9 -59.51 -37.19 2.60
CA ILE A 9 -58.13 -37.43 2.17
C ILE A 9 -57.15 -37.05 3.29
N LYS A 10 -57.33 -35.91 3.97
CA LYS A 10 -56.48 -35.50 5.10
C LYS A 10 -56.60 -36.45 6.30
N SER A 11 -57.82 -36.92 6.60
CA SER A 11 -58.12 -37.86 7.68
C SER A 11 -57.48 -39.24 7.45
N ASN A 12 -57.49 -39.73 6.20
CA ASN A 12 -56.93 -41.03 5.83
C ASN A 12 -55.43 -41.00 5.50
N TRP A 13 -54.81 -39.82 5.41
CA TRP A 13 -53.40 -39.71 5.09
C TRP A 13 -52.53 -39.94 6.33
N GLN A 14 -52.24 -41.20 6.62
CA GLN A 14 -51.19 -41.59 7.56
C GLN A 14 -49.89 -41.78 6.76
N CYS A 15 -49.10 -40.71 6.66
CA CYS A 15 -47.72 -40.85 6.20
C CYS A 15 -46.95 -41.65 7.26
N ASP A 16 -46.40 -42.81 6.89
CA ASP A 16 -45.61 -43.64 7.81
C ASP A 16 -44.52 -42.77 8.43
N ASN A 17 -44.55 -42.62 9.77
CA ASN A 17 -43.63 -41.79 10.54
C ASN A 17 -42.15 -42.15 10.26
N SER A 18 -41.88 -43.36 9.76
CA SER A 18 -40.56 -43.78 9.28
C SER A 18 -40.05 -42.94 8.11
N SER A 19 -40.94 -42.52 7.20
CA SER A 19 -40.59 -41.75 6.00
C SER A 19 -40.42 -40.26 6.30
N THR A 20 -41.24 -39.68 7.18
CA THR A 20 -41.10 -38.28 7.62
C THR A 20 -39.81 -38.06 8.42
N ASN A 21 -39.47 -38.96 9.34
CA ASN A 21 -38.21 -38.91 10.09
C ASN A 21 -36.97 -39.00 9.18
N LYS A 22 -37.03 -39.78 8.09
CA LYS A 22 -35.95 -39.84 7.09
C LYS A 22 -35.80 -38.53 6.32
N ILE A 23 -36.91 -37.90 5.91
CA ILE A 23 -36.89 -36.62 5.19
C ILE A 23 -36.36 -35.50 6.10
N GLU A 24 -36.79 -35.45 7.36
CA GLU A 24 -36.27 -34.50 8.34
C GLU A 24 -34.78 -34.72 8.62
N GLY A 25 -34.34 -35.98 8.75
CA GLY A 25 -32.92 -36.31 8.89
C GLY A 25 -32.07 -35.89 7.68
N LEU A 26 -32.59 -36.05 6.46
CA LEU A 26 -31.94 -35.57 5.24
C LEU A 26 -31.87 -34.04 5.19
N SER A 27 -32.94 -33.35 5.58
CA SER A 27 -32.99 -31.89 5.69
C SER A 27 -31.95 -31.37 6.67
N LEU A 28 -31.89 -31.95 7.87
CA LEU A 28 -30.89 -31.60 8.89
C LEU A 28 -29.47 -31.80 8.36
N ASN A 29 -29.18 -32.94 7.72
CA ASN A 29 -27.87 -33.21 7.11
C ASN A 29 -27.50 -32.19 6.03
N LEU A 30 -28.45 -31.77 5.18
CA LEU A 30 -28.22 -30.74 4.18
C LEU A 30 -27.88 -29.39 4.83
N THR A 31 -28.57 -29.01 5.92
CA THR A 31 -28.23 -27.78 6.66
C THR A 31 -26.86 -27.85 7.33
N GLU A 32 -26.48 -29.01 7.88
CA GLU A 32 -25.18 -29.28 8.48
C GLU A 32 -24.05 -29.14 7.45
N ILE A 33 -24.25 -29.71 6.26
CA ILE A 33 -23.33 -29.59 5.12
C ILE A 33 -23.22 -28.14 4.67
N GLY A 34 -24.35 -27.42 4.54
CA GLY A 34 -24.35 -26.00 4.19
C GLY A 34 -23.54 -25.15 5.18
N LYS A 35 -23.66 -25.42 6.48
CA LYS A 35 -22.86 -24.76 7.53
C LYS A 35 -21.37 -25.08 7.39
N LYS A 36 -21.01 -26.35 7.15
CA LYS A 36 -19.61 -26.76 6.94
C LYS A 36 -18.99 -26.13 5.70
N VAL A 37 -19.73 -26.07 4.60
CA VAL A 37 -19.31 -25.39 3.37
C VAL A 37 -19.12 -23.89 3.62
N SER A 38 -20.06 -23.23 4.29
CA SER A 38 -19.92 -21.81 4.64
C SER A 38 -18.71 -21.54 5.53
N ALA A 39 -18.48 -22.38 6.54
CA ALA A 39 -17.31 -22.29 7.41
C ALA A 39 -15.99 -22.49 6.64
N TRP A 40 -15.97 -23.47 5.72
CA TRP A 40 -14.82 -23.71 4.87
C TRP A 40 -14.54 -22.54 3.92
N VAL A 41 -15.57 -21.97 3.29
CA VAL A 41 -15.44 -20.78 2.42
C VAL A 41 -14.89 -19.59 3.22
N LYS A 42 -15.44 -19.30 4.40
CA LYS A 42 -14.94 -18.23 5.27
C LYS A 42 -13.49 -18.42 5.69
N LYS A 43 -13.08 -19.67 5.92
CA LYS A 43 -11.71 -19.98 6.34
C LYS A 43 -10.70 -19.90 5.20
N ASN A 44 -11.08 -20.31 3.99
CA ASN A 44 -10.12 -20.52 2.90
C ASN A 44 -10.21 -19.49 1.77
N ILE A 45 -11.41 -18.96 1.48
CA ILE A 45 -11.62 -18.03 0.35
C ILE A 45 -11.51 -16.57 0.81
N PHE A 46 -12.14 -16.21 1.93
CA PHE A 46 -12.17 -14.83 2.42
C PHE A 46 -10.76 -14.22 2.66
N PRO A 47 -9.77 -14.96 3.22
CA PRO A 47 -8.41 -14.42 3.36
C PRO A 47 -7.76 -14.11 2.02
N LEU A 48 -7.95 -14.99 1.02
CA LEU A 48 -7.40 -14.82 -0.32
C LEU A 48 -7.99 -13.60 -1.02
N GLU A 49 -9.30 -13.33 -0.85
CA GLU A 49 -9.93 -12.12 -1.38
C GLU A 49 -9.32 -10.85 -0.77
N LYS A 50 -9.04 -10.86 0.54
CA LYS A 50 -8.39 -9.75 1.23
C LYS A 50 -6.97 -9.54 0.72
N GLU A 51 -6.19 -10.61 0.59
CA GLU A 51 -4.82 -10.56 0.07
C GLU A 51 -4.79 -10.07 -1.38
N LEU A 52 -5.70 -10.56 -2.23
CA LEU A 52 -5.83 -10.13 -3.62
C LEU A 52 -6.16 -8.63 -3.71
N LYS A 53 -7.01 -8.12 -2.81
CA LYS A 53 -7.34 -6.70 -2.77
C LYS A 53 -6.11 -5.85 -2.40
N ILE A 54 -5.37 -6.25 -1.37
CA ILE A 54 -4.14 -5.54 -0.97
C ILE A 54 -3.13 -5.53 -2.12
N ALA A 55 -2.89 -6.68 -2.75
CA ALA A 55 -1.97 -6.77 -3.88
C ALA A 55 -2.41 -5.92 -5.08
N LYS A 56 -3.73 -5.79 -5.31
CA LYS A 56 -4.27 -4.87 -6.34
C LYS A 56 -4.06 -3.41 -5.96
N ASP A 57 -4.37 -3.03 -4.72
CA ASP A 57 -4.20 -1.67 -4.23
C ASP A 57 -2.71 -1.26 -4.30
N GLU A 58 -1.79 -2.15 -3.92
CA GLU A 58 -0.34 -1.94 -4.07
C GLU A 58 0.06 -1.77 -5.54
N LEU A 59 -0.44 -2.62 -6.43
CA LEU A 59 -0.15 -2.52 -7.87
C LEU A 59 -0.65 -1.19 -8.46
N ASP A 60 -1.83 -0.73 -8.05
CA ASP A 60 -2.39 0.55 -8.48
C ASP A 60 -1.55 1.74 -8.00
N GLU A 61 -1.00 1.69 -6.79
CA GLU A 61 -0.04 2.72 -6.30
C GLU A 61 1.22 2.79 -7.17
N TRP A 62 1.77 1.65 -7.60
CA TRP A 62 2.93 1.62 -8.49
C TRP A 62 2.59 2.12 -9.89
N ASN A 63 1.42 1.76 -10.43
CA ASN A 63 0.95 2.27 -11.72
C ASN A 63 0.81 3.81 -11.71
N LEU A 64 0.35 4.40 -10.60
CA LEU A 64 0.30 5.86 -10.44
C LEU A 64 1.68 6.52 -10.56
N VAL A 65 2.75 5.87 -10.10
CA VAL A 65 4.13 6.38 -10.20
C VAL A 65 4.68 6.24 -11.61
N GLU A 66 4.30 5.19 -12.34
CA GLU A 66 4.67 4.99 -13.75
C GLU A 66 3.96 5.97 -14.70
N ASP A 67 2.70 6.32 -14.41
CA ASP A 67 1.92 7.29 -15.17
C ASP A 67 2.39 8.74 -14.98
N LEU A 68 3.22 8.99 -13.95
CA LEU A 68 3.93 10.26 -13.84
C LEU A 68 4.98 10.32 -14.95
N ASN A 69 4.72 11.13 -15.98
CA ASN A 69 5.68 11.44 -17.03
C ASN A 69 6.81 12.34 -16.47
N TRP A 70 7.68 11.77 -15.63
CA TRP A 70 8.84 12.44 -15.09
C TRP A 70 9.74 12.90 -16.25
N LYS A 71 9.99 14.20 -16.32
CA LYS A 71 10.97 14.73 -17.29
C LYS A 71 12.34 14.15 -16.95
N LYS A 72 12.79 13.19 -17.76
CA LYS A 72 14.12 12.59 -17.62
C LYS A 72 15.19 13.66 -17.76
N LEU A 73 16.18 13.62 -16.86
CA LEU A 73 17.35 14.48 -16.97
C LEU A 73 18.13 14.15 -18.24
N SER A 74 18.64 15.18 -18.91
CA SER A 74 19.54 15.00 -20.04
C SER A 74 20.83 14.29 -19.60
N ASN A 75 21.50 13.61 -20.54
CA ASN A 75 22.80 12.96 -20.29
C ASN A 75 23.86 13.93 -19.72
N LYS A 76 23.76 15.22 -20.07
CA LYS A 76 24.63 16.26 -19.51
C LYS A 76 24.30 16.51 -18.05
N ARG A 77 23.04 16.83 -17.72
CA ARG A 77 22.62 17.11 -16.34
C ARG A 77 22.89 15.95 -15.38
N ARG A 78 22.70 14.71 -15.83
CA ARG A 78 23.01 13.52 -15.02
C ARG A 78 24.48 13.45 -14.66
N ARG A 79 25.37 13.74 -15.62
CA ARG A 79 26.81 13.78 -15.36
C ARG A 79 27.17 14.95 -14.46
N ASP A 80 26.59 16.13 -14.69
CA ASP A 80 26.87 17.32 -13.90
C ASP A 80 26.50 17.14 -12.40
N LEU A 81 25.45 16.35 -12.09
CA LEU A 81 25.09 15.98 -10.70
C LEU A 81 26.14 15.12 -9.98
N CYS A 82 26.97 14.39 -10.72
CA CYS A 82 28.00 13.50 -10.17
C CYS A 82 29.41 14.09 -10.29
N LYS A 83 29.54 15.36 -10.71
CA LYS A 83 30.83 16.04 -10.79
C LYS A 83 31.18 16.69 -9.46
N ASP A 84 32.47 16.78 -9.19
CA ASP A 84 32.98 17.58 -8.10
C ASP A 84 32.74 19.07 -8.38
N PHE A 85 32.41 19.79 -7.31
CA PHE A 85 32.30 21.25 -7.33
C PHE A 85 33.67 21.88 -7.55
N THR A 86 33.71 22.94 -8.36
CA THR A 86 34.91 23.76 -8.55
C THR A 86 35.07 24.79 -7.44
N GLU A 87 36.31 25.24 -7.19
CA GLU A 87 36.58 26.34 -6.24
C GLU A 87 35.70 27.56 -6.49
N ALA A 88 35.56 27.93 -7.77
CA ALA A 88 34.80 29.10 -8.19
C ALA A 88 33.31 28.94 -7.88
N GLU A 89 32.74 27.74 -8.08
CA GLU A 89 31.35 27.47 -7.71
C GLU A 89 31.12 27.62 -6.22
N VAL A 90 31.99 27.03 -5.39
CA VAL A 90 31.89 27.12 -3.93
C VAL A 90 32.08 28.58 -3.47
N TRP A 91 33.08 29.27 -3.99
CA TRP A 91 33.35 30.67 -3.64
C TRP A 91 32.19 31.59 -4.03
N ASN A 92 31.62 31.41 -5.22
CA ASN A 92 30.46 32.19 -5.65
C ASN A 92 29.28 32.03 -4.70
N VAL A 93 29.03 30.81 -4.20
CA VAL A 93 27.99 30.55 -3.20
C VAL A 93 28.34 31.25 -1.89
N VAL A 94 29.53 31.02 -1.33
CA VAL A 94 29.95 31.61 -0.05
C VAL A 94 29.87 33.15 -0.10
N ASN A 95 30.33 33.76 -1.19
CA ASN A 95 30.31 35.22 -1.36
C ASN A 95 28.90 35.78 -1.63
N SER A 96 27.96 34.95 -2.10
CA SER A 96 26.56 35.34 -2.27
C SER A 96 25.75 35.27 -0.97
N LEU A 97 26.27 34.60 0.06
CA LEU A 97 25.62 34.55 1.36
C LEU A 97 25.66 35.94 2.00
N GLY A 98 24.50 36.41 2.48
CA GLY A 98 24.42 37.72 3.12
C GLY A 98 25.29 37.82 4.37
N MET A 99 25.88 38.99 4.58
CA MET A 99 26.61 39.32 5.82
C MET A 99 25.62 39.47 7.00
N GLY A 100 26.10 39.25 8.22
CA GLY A 100 25.27 39.36 9.44
C GLY A 100 24.23 38.25 9.64
N LYS A 101 24.36 37.11 8.94
CA LYS A 101 23.55 35.92 9.25
C LYS A 101 24.00 35.31 10.57
N ALA A 102 23.04 34.87 11.38
CA ALA A 102 23.32 34.17 12.63
C ALA A 102 24.11 32.88 12.34
N PRO A 103 25.07 32.51 13.20
CA PRO A 103 25.84 31.29 13.04
C PRO A 103 24.96 30.04 13.20
N GLY A 104 25.39 28.93 12.59
CA GLY A 104 24.78 27.63 12.79
C GLY A 104 25.14 27.02 14.16
N PRO A 105 24.79 25.74 14.38
CA PRO A 105 25.21 25.00 15.58
C PRO A 105 26.75 24.89 15.75
N ASP A 106 27.51 25.13 14.68
CA ASP A 106 28.97 25.17 14.66
C ASP A 106 29.56 26.49 15.18
N GLY A 107 28.76 27.54 15.34
CA GLY A 107 29.18 28.83 15.86
C GLY A 107 29.89 29.74 14.85
N PHE A 108 30.07 29.32 13.60
CA PHE A 108 30.71 30.14 12.56
C PHE A 108 29.67 30.85 11.71
N ASN A 109 29.89 32.14 11.45
CA ASN A 109 29.03 32.93 10.57
C ASN A 109 29.60 32.99 9.15
N THR A 110 28.81 33.51 8.20
CA THR A 110 29.25 33.68 6.81
C THR A 110 30.55 34.50 6.69
N GLU A 111 30.72 35.52 7.53
CA GLU A 111 31.88 36.41 7.50
C GLU A 111 33.17 35.66 7.85
N PHE A 112 33.11 34.68 8.76
CA PHE A 112 34.23 33.79 9.04
C PHE A 112 34.65 33.03 7.78
N CYS A 113 33.69 32.41 7.08
CA CYS A 113 33.98 31.65 5.86
C CYS A 113 34.58 32.52 4.75
N ILE A 114 34.07 33.74 4.58
CA ILE A 114 34.61 34.71 3.61
C ILE A 114 36.02 35.13 4.01
N ARG A 115 36.23 35.49 5.29
CA ARG A 115 37.50 36.02 5.78
C ARG A 115 38.64 35.00 5.73
N TYR A 116 38.34 33.73 6.02
CA TYR A 116 39.33 32.65 6.06
C TYR A 116 39.27 31.72 4.84
N TRP A 117 38.63 32.14 3.75
CA TRP A 117 38.48 31.35 2.54
C TRP A 117 39.80 30.80 1.99
N SER A 118 40.87 31.60 2.04
CA SER A 118 42.20 31.20 1.57
C SER A 118 42.75 29.95 2.28
N ILE A 119 42.29 29.68 3.51
CA ILE A 119 42.66 28.50 4.30
C ILE A 119 41.63 27.39 4.08
N LEU A 120 40.34 27.74 4.08
CA LEU A 120 39.23 26.77 3.99
C LEU A 120 39.15 26.10 2.62
N LYS A 121 39.48 26.81 1.54
CA LYS A 121 39.32 26.32 0.17
C LYS A 121 40.13 25.05 -0.10
N ASP A 122 41.36 24.98 0.38
CA ASP A 122 42.25 23.84 0.15
C ASP A 122 41.75 22.62 0.93
N TYR A 123 41.26 22.84 2.15
CA TYR A 123 40.62 21.79 2.94
C TYR A 123 39.34 21.28 2.28
N ILE A 124 38.44 22.16 1.83
CA ILE A 124 37.18 21.79 1.20
C ILE A 124 37.44 20.99 -0.10
N GLN A 125 38.40 21.41 -0.91
CA GLN A 125 38.79 20.69 -2.13
C GLN A 125 39.38 19.30 -1.84
N SER A 126 40.01 19.11 -0.69
CA SER A 126 40.55 17.80 -0.29
C SER A 126 39.48 16.79 0.15
N LEU A 127 38.24 17.23 0.40
CA LEU A 127 37.15 16.37 0.88
C LEU A 127 36.33 15.73 -0.25
N GLN A 128 36.63 16.07 -1.51
CA GLN A 128 35.94 15.58 -2.70
C GLN A 128 36.75 14.45 -3.35
#